data_AF-A0A670XXS5-F1
#
_entry.id   AF-A0A670XXS5-F1
#
_cell.length_a   1.000
_cell.length_b   1.000
_cell.length_c   1.000
_cell.angle_alpha   90.00
_cell.angle_beta   90.00
_cell.angle_gamma   90.00
#
_symmetry.space_group_name_H-M   'P 1'
#
loop_
_entity.id
_entity.type
_entity.pdbx_description
1 polymer ?
#
loop_
_entity_poly.entity_id
_entity_poly.type
_entity_poly.pdbx_seq_one_letter_code
_entity_poly.pdbx_strand_id
1 'polypeptide(L)'
;MVFAKHLRVVGDMFRAKYLNSSDEKDRTWYSEDWRNMKVKLGTATGGPYLGVHLRRKDFIWGHRSDVPSIQGAVKKIHNLLKLYKLEKVFVATDAIMQEVEQLKALLPEMVRFEPTWEEIDLYKDGGIAIIDQWICAHARYRSLSLSLPPSLLFKMKLFIEHLK
;
A
#
# COMPACT_ATOMS: atom_id res chain seq x y z
N MET A 1 3.36 -14.39 -10.67
CA MET A 1 3.03 -14.93 -9.33
C MET A 1 1.75 -14.24 -8.87
N VAL A 2 0.76 -15.00 -8.38
CA VAL A 2 -0.53 -14.48 -7.90
C VAL A 2 -0.62 -14.73 -6.40
N PHE A 3 -1.05 -13.73 -5.62
CA PHE A 3 -1.23 -13.88 -4.18
C PHE A 3 -2.34 -14.87 -3.83
N ALA A 4 -2.20 -15.54 -2.69
CA ALA A 4 -3.20 -16.47 -2.19
C ALA A 4 -4.57 -15.78 -2.06
N LYS A 5 -5.63 -16.47 -2.51
CA LYS A 5 -6.98 -15.90 -2.62
C LYS A 5 -7.49 -15.33 -1.29
N HIS A 6 -7.26 -16.04 -0.18
CA HIS A 6 -7.73 -15.59 1.13
C HIS A 6 -7.11 -14.24 1.56
N LEU A 7 -5.85 -13.97 1.20
CA LEU A 7 -5.19 -12.68 1.50
C LEU A 7 -5.74 -11.55 0.62
N ARG A 8 -6.02 -11.82 -0.66
CA ARG A 8 -6.67 -10.86 -1.57
C ARG A 8 -8.04 -10.45 -1.04
N VAL A 9 -8.85 -11.44 -0.63
CA VAL A 9 -10.18 -11.21 -0.05
C VAL A 9 -10.11 -10.29 1.18
N VAL A 10 -9.16 -10.53 2.10
CA VAL A 10 -8.97 -9.64 3.27
C VAL A 10 -8.64 -8.21 2.84
N GLY A 11 -7.72 -8.06 1.88
CA GLY A 11 -7.38 -6.75 1.32
C GLY A 11 -8.55 -6.05 0.63
N ASP A 12 -9.40 -6.79 -0.10
CA ASP A 12 -10.60 -6.26 -0.75
C ASP A 12 -11.67 -5.84 0.26
N MET A 13 -11.86 -6.65 1.31
CA MET A 13 -12.74 -6.28 2.43
C MET A 13 -12.27 -5.00 3.11
N PHE A 14 -10.95 -4.85 3.32
CA PHE A 14 -10.38 -3.64 3.90
C PHE A 14 -10.59 -2.42 2.98
N ARG A 15 -10.28 -2.56 1.68
CA ARG A 15 -10.49 -1.52 0.66
C ARG A 15 -11.94 -1.03 0.63
N ALA A 16 -12.90 -1.97 0.63
CA ALA A 16 -14.31 -1.64 0.61
C ALA A 16 -14.73 -0.89 1.87
N LYS A 17 -14.32 -1.39 3.05
CA LYS A 17 -14.74 -0.87 4.35
C LYS A 17 -14.14 0.50 4.69
N TYR A 18 -12.84 0.68 4.47
CA TYR A 18 -12.11 1.86 4.97
C TYR A 18 -11.73 2.87 3.90
N LEU A 19 -11.63 2.43 2.63
CA LEU A 19 -11.06 3.23 1.55
C LEU A 19 -12.06 3.55 0.42
N ASN A 20 -13.33 3.13 0.54
CA ASN A 20 -14.36 3.29 -0.49
C ASN A 20 -13.87 2.82 -1.88
N SER A 21 -13.21 1.66 -1.90
CA SER A 21 -12.48 1.11 -3.04
C SER A 21 -12.98 -0.30 -3.35
N SER A 22 -13.28 -0.56 -4.62
CA SER A 22 -13.65 -1.88 -5.14
C SER A 22 -13.24 -1.99 -6.60
N ASP A 23 -13.01 -3.21 -7.12
CA ASP A 23 -12.48 -3.36 -8.48
C ASP A 23 -13.37 -2.77 -9.57
N GLU A 24 -14.69 -2.83 -9.37
CA GLU A 24 -15.67 -2.22 -10.26
C GLU A 24 -15.54 -0.68 -10.28
N LYS A 25 -15.50 -0.03 -9.10
CA LYS A 25 -15.35 1.43 -8.98
C LYS A 25 -13.98 1.91 -9.46
N ASP A 26 -12.96 1.11 -9.20
CA ASP A 26 -11.56 1.45 -9.42
C ASP A 26 -11.08 1.08 -10.83
N ARG A 27 -11.90 0.35 -11.59
CA ARG A 27 -11.56 -0.23 -12.91
C ARG A 27 -10.33 -1.14 -12.85
N THR A 28 -10.16 -1.87 -11.76
CA THR A 28 -9.06 -2.82 -11.53
C THR A 28 -9.56 -4.25 -11.70
N TRP A 29 -10.14 -4.55 -12.87
CA TRP A 29 -10.69 -5.87 -13.18
C TRP A 29 -9.64 -6.96 -13.04
N TYR A 30 -10.01 -8.06 -12.39
CA TYR A 30 -9.13 -9.20 -12.15
C TYR A 30 -9.77 -10.49 -12.67
N SER A 31 -8.95 -11.38 -13.23
CA SER A 31 -9.32 -12.74 -13.64
C SER A 31 -8.56 -13.75 -12.81
N GLU A 32 -9.24 -14.75 -12.26
CA GLU A 32 -8.61 -15.80 -11.45
C GLU A 32 -7.57 -16.60 -12.25
N ASP A 33 -7.82 -16.84 -13.54
CA ASP A 33 -6.79 -17.30 -14.45
C ASP A 33 -6.04 -16.08 -15.02
N TRP A 34 -4.85 -15.82 -14.47
CA TRP A 34 -3.98 -14.73 -14.88
C TRP A 34 -3.62 -14.76 -16.37
N ARG A 35 -3.72 -15.91 -17.06
CA ARG A 35 -3.48 -16.00 -18.51
C ARG A 35 -4.53 -15.27 -19.33
N ASN A 36 -5.72 -15.08 -18.76
CA ASN A 36 -6.83 -14.34 -19.35
C ASN A 36 -6.79 -12.85 -19.01
N MET A 37 -5.85 -12.40 -18.16
CA MET A 37 -5.66 -10.99 -17.86
C MET A 37 -5.09 -10.25 -19.06
N LYS A 38 -5.97 -9.61 -19.83
CA LYS A 38 -5.63 -8.70 -20.92
C LYS A 38 -6.18 -7.32 -20.57
N VAL A 39 -5.38 -6.55 -19.83
CA VAL A 39 -5.70 -5.15 -19.52
C VAL A 39 -4.91 -4.24 -20.43
N LYS A 40 -5.54 -3.13 -20.87
CA LYS A 40 -4.82 -2.09 -21.61
C LYS A 40 -4.12 -1.19 -20.60
N LEU A 41 -2.83 -0.96 -20.81
CA LEU A 41 -2.05 -0.03 -19.98
C LEU A 41 -2.76 1.34 -19.90
N GLY A 42 -2.93 1.86 -18.69
CA GLY A 42 -3.51 3.15 -18.36
C GLY A 42 -5.03 3.14 -18.13
N THR A 43 -5.71 1.99 -18.21
CA THR A 43 -7.18 1.97 -18.04
C THR A 43 -7.65 1.86 -16.59
N ALA A 44 -6.80 1.37 -15.70
CA ALA A 44 -7.11 1.27 -14.27
C ALA A 44 -7.07 2.65 -13.60
N THR A 45 -8.15 2.99 -12.90
CA THR A 45 -8.26 4.26 -12.17
C THR A 45 -7.63 4.16 -10.78
N GLY A 46 -7.88 3.05 -10.08
CA GLY A 46 -7.55 2.88 -8.67
C GLY A 46 -8.53 3.60 -7.73
N GLY A 47 -8.59 3.12 -6.48
CA GLY A 47 -9.47 3.65 -5.45
C GLY A 47 -9.09 5.05 -4.97
N PRO A 48 -10.04 5.78 -4.35
CA PRO A 48 -9.91 7.20 -4.04
C PRO A 48 -9.01 7.49 -2.83
N TYR A 49 -7.80 6.93 -2.82
CA TYR A 49 -6.80 7.10 -1.77
C TYR A 49 -5.38 7.04 -2.35
N LEU A 50 -4.43 7.57 -1.57
CA LEU A 50 -3.00 7.48 -1.82
C LEU A 50 -2.43 6.22 -1.15
N GLY A 51 -1.68 5.40 -1.86
CA GLY A 51 -0.94 4.28 -1.27
C GLY A 51 0.50 4.69 -0.96
N VAL A 52 0.96 4.48 0.27
CA VAL A 52 2.32 4.78 0.70
C VAL A 52 2.93 3.55 1.35
N HIS A 53 4.12 3.18 0.88
CA HIS A 53 4.97 2.23 1.59
C HIS A 53 6.15 2.97 2.22
N LEU A 54 6.26 2.89 3.54
CA LEU A 54 7.32 3.53 4.33
C LEU A 54 8.11 2.44 5.07
N ARG A 55 9.33 2.15 4.61
CA ARG A 55 10.25 1.21 5.27
C ARG A 55 11.12 1.97 6.26
N ARG A 56 11.11 1.55 7.53
CA ARG A 56 11.85 2.20 8.63
C ARG A 56 12.93 1.29 9.20
N LYS A 57 12.60 0.10 9.73
CA LYS A 57 13.46 -0.69 10.66
C LYS A 57 14.95 -0.76 10.29
N ASP A 58 15.33 -1.80 9.56
CA ASP A 58 16.70 -2.11 9.13
C ASP A 58 17.23 -1.06 8.15
N PHE A 59 16.32 -0.50 7.36
CA PHE A 59 16.65 0.43 6.28
C PHE A 59 17.25 1.76 6.79
N ILE A 60 16.83 2.24 7.97
CA ILE A 60 17.45 3.41 8.60
C ILE A 60 18.94 3.15 8.88
N TRP A 61 19.34 1.97 9.35
CA TRP A 61 20.75 1.74 9.71
C TRP A 61 21.68 1.66 8.50
N GLY A 62 21.19 1.15 7.36
CA GLY A 62 21.97 1.02 6.13
C GLY A 62 21.91 2.22 5.18
N HIS A 63 20.86 3.04 5.24
CA HIS A 63 20.58 4.09 4.23
C HIS A 63 20.00 5.38 4.87
N ARG A 64 20.56 5.85 5.99
CA ARG A 64 20.04 7.04 6.72
C ARG A 64 19.79 8.27 5.84
N SER A 65 20.62 8.50 4.82
CA SER A 65 20.48 9.63 3.89
C SER A 65 19.27 9.54 2.98
N ASP A 66 18.79 8.32 2.70
CA ASP A 66 17.77 8.05 1.68
C ASP A 66 16.39 7.86 2.29
N VAL A 67 16.30 7.79 3.63
CA VAL A 67 15.05 7.67 4.38
C VAL A 67 14.62 9.03 4.90
N PRO A 68 13.45 9.55 4.49
CA PRO A 68 12.95 10.80 5.03
C PRO A 68 12.65 10.65 6.53
N SER A 69 12.81 11.76 7.26
CA SER A 69 12.26 11.85 8.62
C SER A 69 10.74 11.67 8.60
N ILE A 70 10.13 11.35 9.75
CA ILE A 70 8.67 11.24 9.86
C ILE A 70 7.98 12.52 9.37
N GLN A 71 8.48 13.69 9.80
CA GLN A 71 7.98 14.99 9.33
C GLN A 71 8.16 15.19 7.81
N GLY A 72 9.31 14.78 7.26
CA GLY A 72 9.56 14.86 5.82
C GLY A 72 8.64 13.95 5.00
N ALA A 73 8.37 12.74 5.50
CA ALA A 73 7.42 11.81 4.90
C ALA A 73 6.00 12.39 4.91
N VAL A 74 5.53 12.88 6.07
CA VAL A 74 4.20 13.53 6.21
C VAL A 74 4.06 14.72 5.26
N LYS A 75 5.06 15.60 5.19
CA LYS A 75 5.06 16.73 4.26
C LYS A 75 4.93 16.27 2.80
N LYS A 76 5.66 15.23 2.40
CA LYS A 76 5.57 14.67 1.04
C LYS A 76 4.20 14.02 0.79
N ILE A 77 3.62 13.36 1.79
CA ILE A 77 2.28 12.77 1.71
C ILE A 77 1.21 13.85 1.49
N HIS A 78 1.17 14.91 2.30
CA HIS A 78 0.19 15.99 2.11
C HIS A 78 0.33 16.67 0.74
N ASN A 79 1.56 16.88 0.25
CA ASN A 79 1.78 17.41 -1.09
C ASN A 79 1.17 16.51 -2.17
N LEU A 80 1.31 15.19 -2.04
CA LEU A 80 0.73 14.21 -2.98
C LEU A 80 -0.80 14.17 -2.87
N LEU A 81 -1.35 14.19 -1.66
CA LEU A 81 -2.80 14.25 -1.43
C LEU A 81 -3.41 15.49 -2.10
N LYS A 82 -2.78 16.66 -1.91
CA LYS A 82 -3.21 17.92 -2.55
C LYS A 82 -3.08 17.85 -4.08
N LEU A 83 -1.96 17.36 -4.60
CA LEU A 83 -1.70 17.27 -6.04
C LEU A 83 -2.73 16.38 -6.75
N TYR A 84 -3.06 15.23 -6.17
CA TYR A 84 -3.98 14.25 -6.77
C TYR A 84 -5.43 14.39 -6.29
N LYS A 85 -5.72 15.41 -5.47
CA LYS A 85 -7.05 15.67 -4.89
C LYS A 85 -7.62 14.43 -4.19
N LEU A 86 -6.82 13.86 -3.30
CA LEU A 86 -7.15 12.68 -2.50
C LEU A 86 -7.27 13.08 -1.04
N GLU A 87 -8.25 12.49 -0.33
CA GLU A 87 -8.53 12.81 1.07
C GLU A 87 -7.99 11.76 2.04
N LYS A 88 -7.73 10.54 1.56
CA LYS A 88 -7.25 9.42 2.38
C LYS A 88 -5.89 8.94 1.90
N VAL A 89 -5.09 8.47 2.85
CA VAL A 89 -3.82 7.79 2.58
C VAL A 89 -3.76 6.47 3.34
N PHE A 90 -3.49 5.39 2.61
CA PHE A 90 -3.16 4.11 3.20
C PHE A 90 -1.64 4.01 3.37
N VAL A 91 -1.18 3.69 4.58
CA VAL A 91 0.25 3.59 4.90
C VAL A 91 0.61 2.17 5.33
N ALA A 92 1.36 1.48 4.46
CA ALA A 92 2.05 0.23 4.78
C ALA A 92 3.44 0.56 5.36
N THR A 93 3.70 0.13 6.59
CA THR A 93 4.95 0.47 7.28
C THR A 93 5.33 -0.60 8.31
N ASP A 94 6.63 -0.85 8.40
CA ASP A 94 7.25 -1.69 9.43
C ASP A 94 7.77 -0.87 10.62
N ALA A 95 7.42 0.42 10.71
CA ALA A 95 7.78 1.31 11.79
C ALA A 95 7.39 0.77 13.17
N ILE A 96 8.17 1.14 14.18
CA ILE A 96 7.86 0.85 15.59
C ILE A 96 6.62 1.64 16.04
N MET A 97 5.96 1.16 17.10
CA MET A 97 4.71 1.73 17.60
C MET A 97 4.81 3.25 17.84
N GLN A 98 5.92 3.73 18.41
CA GLN A 98 6.13 5.16 18.69
C GLN A 98 6.10 6.01 17.41
N GLU A 99 6.72 5.53 16.33
CA GLU A 99 6.71 6.23 15.04
C GLU A 99 5.34 6.15 14.34
N VAL A 100 4.62 5.04 14.51
CA VAL A 100 3.25 4.89 14.01
C VAL A 100 2.30 5.87 14.69
N GLU A 101 2.38 6.00 16.02
CA GLU A 101 1.55 6.96 16.76
C GLU A 101 1.91 8.40 16.39
N GLN A 102 3.19 8.69 16.18
CA GLN A 102 3.62 9.99 15.65
C GLN A 102 3.07 10.26 14.24
N LEU A 103 3.07 9.26 13.35
CA LEU A 103 2.48 9.37 12.02
C LEU A 103 0.98 9.64 12.12
N LYS A 104 0.23 8.88 12.92
CA LYS A 104 -1.22 9.08 13.14
C LYS A 104 -1.53 10.48 13.67
N ALA A 105 -0.74 10.99 14.62
CA ALA A 105 -0.92 12.32 15.17
C ALA A 105 -0.68 13.44 14.14
N LEU A 106 0.29 13.25 13.23
CA LEU A 106 0.63 14.22 12.19
C LEU A 106 -0.20 14.07 10.91
N LEU A 107 -0.82 12.91 10.70
CA LEU A 107 -1.54 12.52 9.49
C LEU A 107 -2.86 11.85 9.88
N PRO A 108 -3.85 12.60 10.39
CA PRO A 108 -5.12 12.05 10.87
C PRO A 108 -5.95 11.36 9.78
N GLU A 109 -5.70 11.67 8.51
CA GLU A 109 -6.30 10.98 7.35
C GLU A 109 -5.64 9.61 7.03
N MET A 110 -4.62 9.23 7.78
CA MET A 110 -3.93 7.95 7.64
C MET A 110 -4.85 6.79 8.01
N VAL A 111 -4.89 5.82 7.11
CA VAL A 111 -5.51 4.52 7.31
C VAL A 111 -4.42 3.46 7.26
N ARG A 112 -4.49 2.46 8.15
CA ARG A 112 -3.53 1.36 8.21
C ARG A 112 -4.26 0.05 8.46
N PHE A 113 -3.74 -1.04 7.92
CA PHE A 113 -4.15 -2.37 8.29
C PHE A 113 -3.50 -2.75 9.63
N GLU A 114 -4.31 -2.87 10.67
CA GLU A 114 -3.87 -3.21 12.03
C GLU A 114 -4.45 -4.58 12.38
N PRO A 115 -3.72 -5.68 12.10
CA PRO A 115 -4.23 -7.03 12.31
C PRO A 115 -4.38 -7.35 13.79
N THR A 116 -5.38 -8.17 14.13
CA THR A 116 -5.52 -8.73 15.48
C THR A 116 -4.45 -9.80 15.75
N TRP A 117 -4.31 -10.24 17.00
CA TRP A 117 -3.40 -11.34 17.36
C TRP A 117 -3.72 -12.63 16.61
N GLU A 118 -5.00 -12.92 16.42
CA GLU A 118 -5.48 -14.08 15.66
C GLU A 118 -5.12 -13.94 14.17
N GLU A 119 -5.25 -12.75 13.59
CA GLU A 119 -4.87 -12.49 12.20
C GLU A 119 -3.35 -12.55 12.00
N ILE A 120 -2.56 -12.11 12.99
CA ILE A 120 -1.09 -12.26 12.98
C ILE A 120 -0.72 -13.75 13.01
N ASP A 121 -1.35 -14.55 13.86
CA ASP A 121 -1.07 -15.97 13.91
C ASP A 121 -1.51 -16.70 12.64
N LEU A 122 -2.64 -16.30 12.05
CA LEU A 122 -3.19 -16.90 10.85
C LEU A 122 -2.38 -16.56 9.59
N TYR A 123 -2.12 -15.27 9.36
CA TYR A 123 -1.51 -14.79 8.11
C TYR A 123 0.02 -14.75 8.19
N LYS A 124 0.58 -14.71 9.40
CA LYS A 124 2.00 -14.47 9.66
C LYS A 124 2.49 -13.15 9.05
N ASP A 125 3.74 -12.79 9.32
CA ASP A 125 4.34 -11.55 8.80
C ASP A 125 4.28 -11.44 7.27
N GLY A 126 4.47 -12.58 6.59
CA GLY A 126 4.42 -12.64 5.13
C GLY A 126 3.02 -12.37 4.55
N GLY A 127 1.97 -12.89 5.18
CA GLY A 127 0.60 -12.65 4.75
C GLY A 127 0.15 -11.21 5.00
N ILE A 128 0.53 -10.64 6.14
CA ILE A 128 0.27 -9.22 6.44
C ILE A 128 0.96 -8.33 5.39
N ALA A 129 2.22 -8.62 5.05
CA ALA A 129 2.93 -7.88 4.02
C ALA A 129 2.25 -7.99 2.64
N ILE A 130 1.69 -9.15 2.29
CA ILE A 130 0.92 -9.33 1.05
C ILE A 130 -0.36 -8.48 1.07
N ILE A 131 -1.08 -8.43 2.19
CA ILE A 131 -2.30 -7.61 2.34
C ILE A 131 -1.95 -6.13 2.14
N ASP A 132 -0.89 -5.63 2.80
CA ASP A 132 -0.39 -4.26 2.64
C ASP A 132 -0.04 -3.95 1.17
N GLN A 133 0.66 -4.88 0.49
CA GLN A 133 1.04 -4.75 -0.91
C GLN A 133 -0.19 -4.75 -1.83
N TRP A 134 -1.19 -5.58 -1.54
CA TRP A 134 -2.43 -5.65 -2.29
C TRP A 134 -3.23 -4.36 -2.17
N ILE A 135 -3.45 -3.87 -0.94
CA ILE A 135 -4.17 -2.61 -0.69
C ILE A 135 -3.44 -1.46 -1.38
N CYS A 136 -2.13 -1.30 -1.14
CA CYS A 136 -1.39 -0.22 -1.78
C CYS A 136 -1.51 -0.28 -3.33
N ALA A 137 -1.71 -1.46 -3.95
CA ALA A 137 -1.63 -1.65 -5.42
C ALA A 137 -2.87 -1.12 -6.11
N HIS A 138 -3.97 -1.07 -5.36
CA HIS A 138 -5.26 -0.59 -5.81
C HIS A 138 -5.48 0.90 -5.52
N ALA A 139 -4.47 1.61 -5.01
CA ALA A 139 -4.54 3.06 -4.83
C ALA A 139 -4.51 3.79 -6.19
N ARG A 140 -5.28 4.88 -6.31
CA ARG A 140 -5.24 5.77 -7.50
C ARG A 140 -3.83 6.24 -7.80
N TYR A 141 -3.15 6.71 -6.76
CA TYR A 141 -1.73 7.02 -6.82
C TYR A 141 -0.99 6.25 -5.73
N ARG A 142 0.23 5.80 -6.04
CA ARG A 142 1.09 5.12 -5.07
C ARG A 142 2.47 5.76 -5.08
N SER A 143 2.97 6.13 -3.90
CA SER A 143 4.37 6.51 -3.72
C SER A 143 5.18 5.31 -3.25
N LEU A 144 5.98 4.75 -4.16
CA LEU A 144 6.95 3.67 -3.88
C LEU A 144 8.26 4.19 -3.29
N SER A 145 8.47 5.51 -3.30
CA SER A 145 9.80 6.16 -3.19
C SER A 145 10.11 6.76 -1.83
N LEU A 146 9.37 6.41 -0.78
CA LEU A 146 9.65 6.95 0.55
C LEU A 146 10.68 6.13 1.33
N SER A 147 11.16 4.99 0.80
CA SER A 147 12.31 4.19 1.30
C SER A 147 12.27 2.76 0.74
N LEU A 148 12.72 2.50 -0.49
CA LEU A 148 12.85 1.11 -0.95
C LEU A 148 14.19 0.86 -1.66
N PRO A 149 14.94 -0.18 -1.27
CA PRO A 149 16.00 -0.72 -2.10
C PRO A 149 15.38 -1.44 -3.33
N PRO A 150 16.13 -1.57 -4.44
CA PRO A 150 15.61 -2.06 -5.72
C PRO A 150 14.93 -3.45 -5.70
N SER A 151 15.29 -4.32 -4.76
CA SER A 151 14.86 -5.73 -4.74
C SER A 151 13.39 -5.95 -4.33
N LEU A 152 12.88 -5.18 -3.35
CA LEU A 152 11.45 -5.17 -2.99
C LEU A 152 10.62 -4.36 -3.99
N LEU A 153 11.23 -3.33 -4.59
CA LEU A 153 10.65 -2.59 -5.70
C LEU A 153 10.31 -3.57 -6.85
N PHE A 154 11.19 -4.51 -7.15
CA PHE A 154 11.05 -5.44 -8.27
C PHE A 154 9.85 -6.39 -8.16
N LYS A 155 9.60 -7.00 -6.99
CA LYS A 155 8.44 -7.87 -6.79
C LYS A 155 7.11 -7.11 -6.85
N MET A 156 7.09 -5.87 -6.35
CA MET A 156 5.91 -5.02 -6.41
C MET A 156 5.69 -4.46 -7.82
N LYS A 157 6.75 -4.11 -8.55
CA LYS A 157 6.71 -3.60 -9.94
C LYS A 157 6.14 -4.63 -10.91
N LEU A 158 6.55 -5.90 -10.78
CA LEU A 158 6.04 -7.01 -11.62
C LEU A 158 4.53 -7.27 -11.44
N PHE A 159 3.99 -7.07 -10.25
CA PHE A 159 2.54 -7.17 -10.00
C PHE A 159 1.77 -5.96 -10.55
N ILE A 160 2.41 -4.79 -10.59
CA ILE A 160 1.82 -3.51 -11.00
C ILE A 160 1.79 -3.34 -12.53
N GLU A 161 2.80 -3.80 -13.27
CA GLU A 161 2.82 -3.72 -14.74
C GLU A 161 1.70 -4.53 -15.41
N HIS A 162 1.01 -5.39 -14.65
CA HIS A 162 -0.15 -6.15 -15.12
C HIS A 162 -1.49 -5.60 -14.58
N LEU A 163 -1.47 -4.55 -13.74
CA LEU A 163 -2.66 -3.89 -13.18
C LEU A 163 -2.81 -2.43 -13.62
N LYS A 164 -1.79 -1.84 -14.24
CA LYS A 164 -1.83 -0.50 -14.83
C LYS A 164 -1.40 -0.55 -16.26
#